data_AF-A0A848IE29-F1
#
_entry.id   AF-A0A848IE29-F1
#
_cell.length_a   1.000
_cell.length_b   1.000
_cell.length_c   1.000
_cell.angle_alpha   90.00
_cell.angle_beta   90.00
_cell.angle_gamma   90.00
#
_symmetry.space_group_name_H-M   'P 1'
#
loop_
_entity.id
_entity.type
_entity.pdbx_description
1 polymer ?
#
loop_
_entity_poly.entity_id
_entity_poly.type
_entity_poly.pdbx_seq_one_letter_code
_entity_poly.pdbx_strand_id
1 'polypeptide(L)'
;MGIKELLEEQDPDFISLQDLLEQMSSEDGSSEEDAAMLLDNKIRQASRKSRPVPRWHQLHPHGWEAATTDTAERFLSDIAAFGYPLCDLALELEDGVLISTEPGVSDFGFLRSEIYDFLDSRGLELNREAHAPSTSKPYMNRSDDAGLPQNDSAPCPDSPGDASIRDLLPVEKRGAPEHGGAWEAKLALLNGQLKDARAETERVRADLMAASEKDARRLQEDLDKYRRLNEQLAAEVSRLNDRFGVVGETNDIPGWMKPYIGQRRIAFWDISKILAGILPKQVPVFDSDKDQEIREWYAALEEADTDGELGEVMWSGIKGDNLALQANVRHWCAKRGYPWPIPDPNPLPTTDSEALAEIEHLKAEVAGLKAELTEAKDGAAFADHENWPYELDLAMIAWRAALSGAEQAAKKPKVYMLEWLEKNYGVKLNPTQRDRIATVANWDKTPGPK
;
A
#
# COMPACT_ATOMS: atom_id res chain seq x y z
N MET A 1 -34.22 -13.92 -2.69
CA MET A 1 -33.53 -13.20 -1.61
C MET A 1 -33.61 -11.72 -1.99
N GLY A 2 -34.37 -10.93 -1.26
CA GLY A 2 -34.55 -9.50 -1.55
C GLY A 2 -33.36 -8.69 -1.05
N ILE A 3 -33.11 -7.51 -1.61
CA ILE A 3 -32.07 -6.56 -1.16
C ILE A 3 -32.15 -6.30 0.35
N LYS A 4 -33.35 -6.38 0.93
CA LYS A 4 -33.59 -6.25 2.37
C LYS A 4 -33.01 -7.38 3.22
N GLU A 5 -32.99 -8.62 2.69
CA GLU A 5 -32.39 -9.79 3.36
C GLU A 5 -30.87 -9.79 3.22
N LEU A 6 -30.33 -9.22 2.12
CA LEU A 6 -28.89 -8.98 1.93
C LEU A 6 -28.35 -7.84 2.81
N LEU A 7 -29.16 -6.81 3.10
CA LEU A 7 -28.79 -5.73 4.02
C LEU A 7 -28.91 -6.15 5.49
N GLU A 8 -29.78 -7.10 5.83
CA GLU A 8 -29.85 -7.72 7.17
C GLU A 8 -28.66 -8.65 7.46
N GLU A 9 -27.91 -9.07 6.43
CA GLU A 9 -26.64 -9.81 6.54
C GLU A 9 -25.39 -8.90 6.58
N GLN A 10 -25.54 -7.57 6.73
CA GLN A 10 -24.37 -6.69 6.89
C GLN A 10 -23.51 -7.17 8.07
N ASP A 11 -22.27 -7.51 7.73
CA ASP A 11 -21.27 -7.99 8.68
C ASP A 11 -21.12 -6.98 9.83
N PRO A 12 -21.40 -7.36 11.10
CA PRO A 12 -21.30 -6.46 12.24
C PRO A 12 -19.89 -5.92 12.46
N ASP A 13 -18.88 -6.55 11.85
CA ASP A 13 -17.48 -6.14 11.89
C ASP A 13 -17.13 -5.15 10.77
N PHE A 14 -18.08 -4.73 9.94
CA PHE A 14 -17.87 -3.80 8.84
C PHE A 14 -18.56 -2.45 9.06
N ILE A 15 -17.94 -1.37 8.59
CA ILE A 15 -18.55 -0.04 8.53
C ILE A 15 -18.36 0.53 7.13
N SER A 16 -19.48 0.91 6.50
CA SER A 16 -19.44 1.58 5.20
C SER A 16 -18.76 2.94 5.34
N LEU A 17 -18.16 3.44 4.26
CA LEU A 17 -17.56 4.77 4.29
C LEU A 17 -18.57 5.84 4.70
N GLN A 18 -19.81 5.74 4.20
CA GLN A 18 -20.88 6.68 4.49
C GLN A 18 -21.23 6.70 5.99
N ASP A 19 -21.44 5.52 6.60
CA ASP A 19 -21.76 5.42 8.03
C ASP A 19 -20.63 5.98 8.91
N LEU A 20 -19.37 5.72 8.53
CA LEU A 20 -18.21 6.26 9.24
C LEU A 20 -18.16 7.79 9.19
N LEU A 21 -18.43 8.38 8.02
CA LEU A 21 -18.42 9.83 7.84
C LEU A 21 -19.59 10.50 8.59
N GLU A 22 -20.78 9.90 8.56
CA GLU A 22 -21.92 10.35 9.34
C GLU A 22 -21.61 10.31 10.84
N GLN A 23 -20.97 9.23 11.31
CA GLN A 23 -20.53 9.12 12.70
C GLN A 23 -19.54 10.24 13.07
N MET A 24 -18.46 10.40 12.29
CA MET A 24 -17.44 11.43 12.52
C MET A 24 -18.03 12.85 12.50
N SER A 25 -18.95 13.12 11.56
CA SER A 25 -19.68 14.40 11.46
C SER A 25 -20.53 14.65 12.71
N SER A 26 -21.26 13.63 13.17
CA SER A 26 -22.16 13.74 14.32
C SER A 26 -21.44 13.97 15.66
N GLU A 27 -20.27 13.35 15.85
CA GLU A 27 -19.52 13.43 17.11
C GLU A 27 -18.71 14.72 17.25
N ASP A 28 -18.08 15.19 16.18
CA ASP A 28 -17.31 16.45 16.18
C ASP A 28 -18.17 17.68 15.86
N GLY A 29 -19.46 17.49 15.52
CA GLY A 29 -20.37 18.57 15.09
C GLY A 29 -19.92 19.25 13.79
N SER A 30 -19.14 18.53 12.97
CA SER A 30 -18.59 19.01 11.70
C SER A 30 -19.46 18.56 10.52
N SER A 31 -19.24 19.09 9.32
CA SER A 31 -19.93 18.58 8.13
C SER A 31 -19.34 17.21 7.70
N GLU A 32 -20.09 16.41 6.95
CA GLU A 32 -19.57 15.17 6.36
C GLU A 32 -18.34 15.42 5.47
N GLU A 33 -18.29 16.57 4.78
CA GLU A 33 -17.13 16.97 3.97
C GLU A 33 -15.89 17.22 4.85
N ASP A 34 -16.06 17.91 5.97
CA ASP A 34 -14.98 18.14 6.93
C ASP A 34 -14.48 16.83 7.55
N ALA A 35 -15.41 15.91 7.86
CA ALA A 35 -15.08 14.56 8.33
C ALA A 35 -14.28 13.76 7.28
N ALA A 36 -14.68 13.84 6.00
CA ALA A 36 -13.97 13.17 4.90
C ALA A 36 -12.56 13.74 4.70
N MET A 37 -12.41 15.08 4.73
CA MET A 37 -11.11 15.74 4.65
C MET A 37 -10.23 15.38 5.84
N LEU A 38 -10.80 15.30 7.05
CA LEU A 38 -10.07 14.90 8.24
C LEU A 38 -9.55 13.47 8.13
N LEU A 39 -10.41 12.53 7.68
CA LEU A 39 -10.04 11.13 7.48
C LEU A 39 -8.92 10.97 6.44
N ASP A 40 -9.06 11.60 5.27
CA ASP A 40 -8.03 11.58 4.21
C ASP A 40 -6.69 12.14 4.71
N ASN A 41 -6.72 13.27 5.43
CA ASN A 41 -5.50 13.85 5.99
C ASN A 41 -4.80 12.91 6.98
N LYS A 42 -5.56 12.22 7.85
CA LYS A 42 -5.02 11.24 8.80
C LYS A 42 -4.40 10.04 8.08
N ILE A 43 -5.05 9.51 7.05
CA ILE A 43 -4.53 8.41 6.22
C ILE A 43 -3.24 8.83 5.49
N ARG A 44 -3.22 10.00 4.83
CA ARG A 44 -2.02 10.53 4.17
C ARG A 44 -0.87 10.76 5.14
N GLN A 45 -1.15 11.30 6.33
CA GLN A 45 -0.14 11.51 7.36
C GLN A 45 0.44 10.17 7.87
N ALA A 46 -0.38 9.13 7.96
CA ALA A 46 0.06 7.79 8.33
C ALA A 46 0.97 7.17 7.26
N SER A 47 0.56 7.26 5.99
CA SER A 47 1.34 6.79 4.85
C SER A 47 2.72 7.46 4.77
N ARG A 48 2.79 8.79 4.95
CA ARG A 48 4.08 9.54 4.94
C ARG A 48 5.03 9.14 6.06
N LYS A 49 4.50 8.62 7.17
CA LYS A 49 5.28 8.18 8.34
C LYS A 49 5.55 6.67 8.32
N SER A 50 5.24 5.98 7.21
CA SER A 50 5.33 4.52 7.09
C SER A 50 4.62 3.77 8.23
N ARG A 51 3.51 4.34 8.71
CA ARG A 51 2.66 3.70 9.72
C ARG A 51 1.57 2.87 9.03
N PRO A 52 1.06 1.81 9.68
CA PRO A 52 -0.08 1.06 9.16
C PRO A 52 -1.25 2.00 8.83
N VAL A 53 -1.88 1.77 7.68
CA VAL A 53 -3.11 2.41 7.22
C VAL A 53 -4.20 1.34 7.10
N PRO A 54 -5.45 1.67 7.42
CA PRO A 54 -6.57 0.73 7.28
C PRO A 54 -6.74 0.36 5.81
N ARG A 55 -7.12 -0.89 5.55
CA ARG A 55 -7.30 -1.38 4.18
C ARG A 55 -8.73 -1.10 3.71
N TRP A 56 -8.85 -0.64 2.48
CA TRP A 56 -10.14 -0.56 1.81
C TRP A 56 -10.62 -1.96 1.46
N HIS A 57 -11.90 -2.19 1.66
CA HIS A 57 -12.56 -3.42 1.26
C HIS A 57 -13.74 -3.10 0.34
N GLN A 58 -13.97 -3.98 -0.63
CA GLN A 58 -15.08 -3.92 -1.56
C GLN A 58 -16.05 -5.08 -1.28
N LEU A 59 -17.35 -4.82 -1.33
CA LEU A 59 -18.37 -5.83 -1.17
C LEU A 59 -18.46 -6.66 -2.45
N HIS A 60 -18.13 -7.95 -2.35
CA HIS A 60 -18.34 -8.94 -3.39
C HIS A 60 -19.54 -9.84 -3.04
N PRO A 61 -20.11 -10.57 -4.02
CA PRO A 61 -21.18 -11.54 -3.76
C PRO A 61 -20.85 -12.64 -2.73
N HIS A 62 -19.58 -12.77 -2.35
CA HIS A 62 -19.09 -13.78 -1.41
C HIS A 62 -18.53 -13.18 -0.10
N GLY A 63 -18.70 -11.87 0.12
CA GLY A 63 -18.23 -11.15 1.30
C GLY A 63 -17.33 -9.97 0.95
N TRP A 64 -16.75 -9.36 1.98
CA TRP A 64 -15.82 -8.24 1.83
C TRP A 64 -14.42 -8.72 1.46
N GLU A 65 -13.88 -8.24 0.35
CA GLU A 65 -12.50 -8.53 -0.07
C GLU A 65 -11.67 -7.25 -0.05
N ALA A 66 -10.37 -7.37 0.26
CA ALA A 66 -9.46 -6.23 0.24
C ALA A 66 -9.38 -5.66 -1.18
N ALA A 67 -9.69 -4.38 -1.34
CA ALA A 67 -9.62 -3.70 -2.62
C ALA A 67 -8.17 -3.73 -3.13
N THR A 68 -7.99 -4.07 -4.42
CA THR A 68 -6.66 -4.00 -5.05
C THR A 68 -6.16 -2.56 -5.07
N THR A 69 -4.85 -2.36 -5.11
CA THR A 69 -4.23 -1.02 -5.13
C THR A 69 -4.78 -0.17 -6.26
N ASP A 70 -5.01 -0.76 -7.43
CA ASP A 70 -5.59 -0.08 -8.60
C ASP A 70 -7.05 0.34 -8.37
N THR A 71 -7.87 -0.51 -7.72
CA THR A 71 -9.28 -0.19 -7.41
C THR A 71 -9.39 0.90 -6.36
N ALA A 72 -8.57 0.83 -5.31
CA ALA A 72 -8.56 1.80 -4.22
C ALA A 72 -8.04 3.17 -4.67
N GLU A 73 -6.97 3.20 -5.48
CA GLU A 73 -6.42 4.45 -6.03
C GLU A 73 -7.38 5.13 -7.00
N ARG A 74 -8.07 4.36 -7.86
CA ARG A 74 -9.08 4.89 -8.78
C ARG A 74 -10.25 5.51 -8.02
N PHE A 75 -10.76 4.82 -7.00
CA PHE A 75 -11.86 5.33 -6.17
C PHE A 75 -11.45 6.58 -5.37
N LEU A 76 -10.26 6.62 -4.78
CA LEU A 76 -9.75 7.80 -4.08
C LEU A 76 -9.50 8.98 -5.02
N SER A 77 -9.06 8.71 -6.26
CA SER A 77 -8.92 9.71 -7.32
C SER A 77 -10.28 10.27 -7.74
N ASP A 78 -11.30 9.41 -7.82
CA ASP A 78 -12.67 9.82 -8.15
C ASP A 78 -13.26 10.67 -7.02
N ILE A 79 -13.11 10.27 -5.74
CA ILE A 79 -13.50 11.10 -4.58
C ILE A 79 -12.79 12.47 -4.60
N ALA A 80 -11.49 12.51 -4.89
CA ALA A 80 -10.73 13.75 -4.95
C ALA A 80 -11.15 14.67 -6.12
N ALA A 81 -11.77 14.11 -7.16
CA ALA A 81 -12.26 14.86 -8.31
C ALA A 81 -13.65 15.49 -8.10
N PHE A 82 -14.42 15.04 -7.10
CA PHE A 82 -15.82 15.45 -6.91
C PHE A 82 -16.05 16.20 -5.58
N GLY A 83 -15.97 17.53 -5.61
CA GLY A 83 -16.44 18.38 -4.51
C GLY A 83 -17.95 18.64 -4.55
N TYR A 84 -18.76 17.74 -3.93
CA TYR A 84 -20.24 17.71 -3.72
C TYR A 84 -21.14 17.09 -4.83
N PRO A 85 -22.38 16.64 -4.49
CA PRO A 85 -22.72 15.43 -3.73
C PRO A 85 -23.40 14.35 -4.62
N LEU A 86 -23.18 13.08 -4.26
CA LEU A 86 -23.55 11.85 -4.98
C LEU A 86 -25.06 11.48 -4.95
N CYS A 87 -25.98 12.45 -5.10
CA CYS A 87 -27.42 12.16 -5.06
C CYS A 87 -28.16 12.21 -6.41
N ASP A 88 -27.56 12.70 -7.49
CA ASP A 88 -28.28 12.90 -8.76
C ASP A 88 -27.66 12.15 -9.95
N LEU A 89 -27.68 10.81 -9.90
CA LEU A 89 -27.60 9.98 -11.11
C LEU A 89 -28.82 9.06 -11.20
N ALA A 90 -29.98 9.66 -11.51
CA ALA A 90 -31.09 8.94 -12.09
C ALA A 90 -30.91 8.91 -13.61
N LEU A 91 -30.60 7.75 -14.18
CA LEU A 91 -30.89 7.43 -15.57
C LEU A 91 -31.93 6.32 -15.59
N GLU A 92 -33.05 6.62 -16.25
CA GLU A 92 -34.25 5.80 -16.37
C GLU A 92 -33.95 4.46 -17.08
N LEU A 93 -34.54 3.39 -16.54
CA LEU A 93 -34.57 2.05 -17.14
C LEU A 93 -35.96 1.81 -17.75
N GLU A 94 -36.01 1.46 -19.04
CA GLU A 94 -37.05 0.58 -19.56
C GLU A 94 -36.55 -0.88 -19.51
N ASP A 95 -37.46 -1.78 -19.12
CA ASP A 95 -37.34 -3.24 -19.12
C ASP A 95 -36.47 -3.91 -18.02
N GLY A 96 -36.82 -3.60 -16.77
CA GLY A 96 -37.36 -4.65 -15.89
C GLY A 96 -36.49 -5.87 -15.56
N VAL A 97 -35.17 -5.76 -15.39
CA VAL A 97 -34.34 -6.65 -14.53
C VAL A 97 -33.16 -5.85 -13.97
N LEU A 98 -33.18 -5.54 -12.66
CA LEU A 98 -32.08 -4.90 -11.95
C LEU A 98 -30.97 -5.91 -11.64
N ILE A 99 -29.87 -5.84 -12.37
CA ILE A 99 -28.55 -6.24 -11.86
C ILE A 99 -27.68 -4.97 -11.96
N SER A 100 -27.47 -4.29 -10.83
CA SER A 100 -26.51 -3.19 -10.75
C SER A 100 -25.14 -3.74 -11.13
N THR A 101 -24.54 -3.23 -12.20
CA THR A 101 -23.19 -3.64 -12.66
C THR A 101 -22.11 -2.63 -12.26
N GLU A 102 -22.49 -1.51 -11.66
CA GLU A 102 -21.55 -0.56 -11.06
C GLU A 102 -21.63 -0.65 -9.54
N PRO A 103 -20.50 -0.78 -8.83
CA PRO A 103 -20.49 -0.82 -7.38
C PRO A 103 -20.92 0.56 -6.84
N GLY A 104 -21.94 0.56 -5.98
CA GLY A 104 -22.40 1.76 -5.29
C GLY A 104 -21.39 2.21 -4.24
N VAL A 105 -21.55 3.45 -3.75
CA VAL A 105 -20.72 4.00 -2.65
C VAL A 105 -20.85 3.14 -1.37
N SER A 106 -21.99 2.47 -1.20
CA SER A 106 -22.27 1.49 -0.14
C SER A 106 -21.45 0.20 -0.23
N ASP A 107 -20.81 -0.06 -1.37
CA ASP A 107 -20.05 -1.29 -1.63
C ASP A 107 -18.58 -1.15 -1.22
N PHE A 108 -18.21 -0.04 -0.59
CA PHE A 108 -16.86 0.21 -0.06
C PHE A 108 -16.89 0.61 1.42
N GLY A 109 -15.87 0.17 2.15
CA GLY A 109 -15.69 0.57 3.55
C GLY A 109 -14.49 -0.10 4.20
N PHE A 110 -14.57 -0.21 5.52
CA PHE A 110 -13.48 -0.70 6.36
C PHE A 110 -13.97 -1.77 7.35
N LEU A 111 -13.04 -2.64 7.75
CA LEU A 111 -13.23 -3.42 8.97
C LEU A 111 -13.24 -2.46 10.17
N ARG A 112 -14.30 -2.54 10.99
CA ARG A 112 -14.52 -1.69 12.18
C ARG A 112 -13.33 -1.71 13.12
N SER A 113 -12.77 -2.88 13.39
CA SER A 113 -11.60 -3.03 14.26
C SER A 113 -10.39 -2.26 13.72
N GLU A 114 -10.10 -2.40 12.42
CA GLU A 114 -8.96 -1.71 11.79
C GLU A 114 -9.13 -0.19 11.80
N ILE A 115 -10.32 0.30 11.44
CA ILE A 115 -10.55 1.74 11.34
C ILE A 115 -10.63 2.42 12.70
N TYR A 116 -11.28 1.81 13.70
CA TYR A 116 -11.33 2.38 15.04
C TYR A 116 -9.95 2.35 15.73
N ASP A 117 -9.21 1.25 15.64
CA ASP A 117 -7.85 1.21 16.21
C ASP A 117 -6.92 2.21 15.51
N PHE A 118 -7.10 2.43 14.20
CA PHE A 118 -6.40 3.47 13.47
C PHE A 118 -6.77 4.88 13.98
N LEU A 119 -8.05 5.20 14.13
CA LEU A 119 -8.54 6.51 14.57
C LEU A 119 -8.14 6.80 16.03
N ASP A 120 -8.25 5.82 16.92
CA ASP A 120 -7.82 5.90 18.32
C ASP A 120 -6.31 6.18 18.40
N SER A 121 -5.49 5.52 17.58
CA SER A 121 -4.04 5.78 17.50
C SER A 121 -3.69 7.21 17.05
N ARG A 122 -4.69 7.95 16.56
CA ARG A 122 -4.59 9.34 16.08
C ARG A 122 -5.35 10.34 16.94
N GLY A 123 -5.83 9.90 18.11
CA GLY A 123 -6.56 10.72 19.07
C GLY A 123 -7.96 11.11 18.60
N LEU A 124 -8.57 10.31 17.73
CA LEU A 124 -9.98 10.43 17.35
C LEU A 124 -10.71 9.23 17.95
N GLU A 125 -11.17 9.39 19.19
CA GLU A 125 -11.92 8.36 19.90
C GLU A 125 -13.39 8.45 19.50
N LEU A 126 -13.82 7.60 18.57
CA LEU A 126 -15.22 7.53 18.16
C LEU A 126 -16.02 6.58 19.04
N ASN A 127 -17.31 6.87 19.26
CA ASN A 127 -18.18 6.00 20.05
C ASN A 127 -18.49 4.68 19.30
N ARG A 128 -17.78 3.60 19.66
CA ARG A 128 -17.96 2.27 19.05
C ARG A 128 -19.38 1.70 19.19
N GLU A 129 -20.21 2.20 20.11
CA GLU A 129 -21.59 1.73 20.35
C GLU A 129 -22.65 2.47 19.53
N ALA A 130 -22.32 3.60 18.88
CA ALA A 130 -23.29 4.44 18.18
C ALA A 130 -23.91 3.77 16.94
N HIS A 131 -23.23 2.79 16.33
CA HIS A 131 -23.65 2.11 15.09
C HIS A 131 -23.90 0.60 15.26
N ALA A 132 -24.29 0.13 16.45
CA ALA A 132 -24.88 -1.20 16.56
C ALA A 132 -26.19 -1.22 15.74
N PRO A 133 -26.34 -2.10 14.72
CA PRO A 133 -27.56 -2.16 13.93
C PRO A 133 -28.74 -2.40 14.89
N SER A 134 -29.63 -1.41 14.97
CA SER A 134 -30.78 -1.43 15.86
C SER A 134 -31.76 -2.50 15.38
N THR A 135 -31.55 -3.75 15.80
CA THR A 135 -32.43 -4.90 15.48
C THR A 135 -33.76 -4.85 16.24
N SER A 136 -34.09 -3.75 16.90
CA SER A 136 -35.40 -3.58 17.54
C SER A 136 -35.78 -2.11 17.69
N LYS A 137 -36.51 -1.57 16.71
CA LYS A 137 -37.47 -0.50 16.98
C LYS A 137 -38.88 -1.00 16.65
N PRO A 138 -39.76 -1.18 17.65
CA PRO A 138 -41.17 -1.40 17.36
C PRO A 138 -41.76 -0.08 16.83
N TYR A 139 -42.58 -0.24 15.80
CA TYR A 139 -43.44 0.81 15.25
C TYR A 139 -44.26 1.44 16.37
N MET A 140 -43.98 2.69 16.73
CA MET A 140 -44.79 3.47 17.65
C MET A 140 -45.33 4.72 16.95
N ASN A 141 -46.66 4.79 16.97
CA ASN A 141 -47.48 5.82 16.37
C ASN A 141 -47.19 7.21 16.97
N ARG A 142 -47.33 8.22 16.10
CA ARG A 142 -47.55 9.62 16.45
C ARG A 142 -48.77 9.80 17.37
N SER A 143 -48.59 10.44 18.51
CA SER A 143 -49.57 11.34 19.15
C SER A 143 -48.84 12.30 20.09
N ASP A 144 -48.89 13.59 19.74
CA ASP A 144 -49.19 14.78 20.54
C ASP A 144 -48.72 14.92 22.01
N ASP A 145 -48.02 16.06 22.22
CA ASP A 145 -48.32 17.11 23.21
C ASP A 145 -48.16 16.83 24.72
N ALA A 146 -47.08 17.36 25.32
CA ALA A 146 -47.06 18.03 26.63
C ALA A 146 -45.63 18.50 26.97
N GLY A 147 -45.49 19.76 27.41
CA GLY A 147 -44.21 20.45 27.55
C GLY A 147 -43.55 20.48 28.93
N LEU A 148 -42.33 21.05 28.90
CA LEU A 148 -41.54 21.74 29.94
C LEU A 148 -41.02 20.90 31.14
N PRO A 149 -39.96 21.35 31.88
CA PRO A 149 -39.12 22.55 31.73
C PRO A 149 -37.59 22.33 31.76
N GLN A 150 -36.87 23.42 31.48
CA GLN A 150 -35.44 23.67 31.70
C GLN A 150 -34.99 23.37 33.14
N ASN A 151 -33.74 22.92 33.29
CA ASN A 151 -33.03 22.93 34.57
C ASN A 151 -31.60 23.48 34.42
N ASP A 152 -31.31 24.40 35.32
CA ASP A 152 -30.13 25.23 35.42
C ASP A 152 -28.88 24.49 35.91
N SER A 153 -27.76 24.89 35.31
CA SER A 153 -26.45 25.20 35.91
C SER A 153 -26.14 24.70 37.33
N ALA A 154 -25.06 23.92 37.47
CA ALA A 154 -24.28 23.83 38.70
C ALA A 154 -22.76 23.82 38.41
N PRO A 155 -21.92 24.38 39.31
CA PRO A 155 -20.54 24.75 39.02
C PRO A 155 -19.50 23.73 39.54
N CYS A 156 -18.32 23.75 38.91
CA CYS A 156 -17.11 23.00 39.28
C CYS A 156 -16.58 23.34 40.69
N PRO A 157 -16.01 22.35 41.42
CA PRO A 157 -15.18 22.63 42.58
C PRO A 157 -13.67 22.57 42.26
N ASP A 158 -12.95 23.50 42.88
CA ASP A 158 -11.51 23.73 42.81
C ASP A 158 -10.63 22.60 43.38
N SER A 159 -9.42 22.52 42.83
CA SER A 159 -8.31 21.64 43.23
C SER A 159 -7.68 22.01 44.58
N PRO A 160 -7.27 21.04 45.43
CA PRO A 160 -6.53 21.33 46.65
C PRO A 160 -5.00 21.24 46.48
N GLY A 161 -4.34 22.38 46.72
CA GLY A 161 -3.32 22.55 47.77
C GLY A 161 -2.10 21.61 47.84
N ASP A 162 -0.97 22.15 47.39
CA ASP A 162 0.40 21.77 47.75
C ASP A 162 0.60 21.64 49.27
N ALA A 163 0.94 20.44 49.75
CA ALA A 163 1.36 20.20 51.13
C ALA A 163 2.85 19.80 51.17
N SER A 164 3.67 20.76 51.60
CA SER A 164 5.09 20.65 51.87
C SER A 164 5.40 19.61 52.96
N ILE A 165 5.98 18.48 52.56
CA ILE A 165 6.56 17.46 53.45
C ILE A 165 7.97 17.94 53.87
N ARG A 166 8.00 18.84 54.84
CA ARG A 166 9.18 19.14 55.67
C ARG A 166 8.65 19.41 57.05
N ASP A 167 8.76 18.42 57.95
CA ASP A 167 8.88 18.59 59.41
C ASP A 167 8.41 17.33 60.15
N LEU A 168 9.05 16.17 59.95
CA LEU A 168 8.92 15.06 60.89
C LEU A 168 10.17 14.16 60.85
N LEU A 169 11.27 14.56 61.48
CA LEU A 169 12.23 13.59 62.03
C LEU A 169 12.78 14.07 63.40
N PRO A 170 12.86 13.20 64.42
CA PRO A 170 13.32 13.57 65.75
C PRO A 170 14.84 13.68 65.81
N VAL A 171 15.32 14.78 66.41
CA VAL A 171 16.73 15.00 66.73
C VAL A 171 17.10 14.13 67.93
N GLU A 172 17.47 12.88 67.68
CA GLU A 172 18.19 12.06 68.67
C GLU A 172 19.67 12.45 68.69
N LYS A 173 20.08 13.07 69.80
CA LYS A 173 21.48 13.33 70.17
C LYS A 173 22.22 11.99 70.31
N ARG A 174 22.91 11.56 69.25
CA ARG A 174 23.93 10.51 69.34
C ARG A 174 25.23 11.12 69.85
N GLY A 175 25.73 10.56 70.97
CA GLY A 175 27.06 10.84 71.47
C GLY A 175 28.11 10.57 70.38
N ALA A 176 29.05 11.49 70.25
CA ALA A 176 30.18 11.39 69.34
C ALA A 176 31.04 10.18 69.72
N PRO A 177 31.16 9.15 68.85
CA PRO A 177 32.17 8.13 69.03
C PRO A 177 33.48 8.67 68.43
N GLU A 178 34.58 8.41 69.12
CA GLU A 178 35.97 8.70 68.73
C GLU A 178 36.45 7.84 67.53
N HIS A 179 35.59 7.63 66.52
CA HIS A 179 35.85 6.82 65.32
C HIS A 179 36.05 7.66 64.04
N GLY A 180 36.29 8.97 64.16
CA GLY A 180 36.42 9.90 63.02
C GLY A 180 37.44 9.46 61.96
N GLY A 181 38.60 8.95 62.39
CA GLY A 181 39.66 8.52 61.45
C GLY A 181 39.30 7.29 60.60
N ALA A 182 38.48 6.38 61.11
CA ALA A 182 38.08 5.17 60.36
C ALA A 182 37.09 5.51 59.23
N TRP A 183 36.24 6.50 59.44
CA TRP A 183 35.28 6.97 58.43
C TRP A 183 35.95 7.74 57.31
N GLU A 184 36.93 8.60 57.64
CA GLU A 184 37.71 9.33 56.64
C GLU A 184 38.52 8.39 55.74
N ALA A 185 39.17 7.37 56.32
CA ALA A 185 39.89 6.36 55.56
C ALA A 185 38.96 5.57 54.61
N LYS A 186 37.74 5.23 55.07
CA LYS A 186 36.74 4.56 54.24
C LYS A 186 36.22 5.46 53.11
N LEU A 187 36.01 6.74 53.37
CA LEU A 187 35.62 7.72 52.34
C LEU A 187 36.73 7.91 51.30
N ALA A 188 37.99 7.98 51.71
CA ALA A 188 39.12 8.08 50.80
C ALA A 188 39.23 6.84 49.89
N LEU A 189 39.05 5.64 50.46
CA LEU A 189 39.03 4.39 49.69
C LEU A 189 37.88 4.37 48.67
N LEU A 190 36.66 4.72 49.09
CA LEU A 190 35.49 4.76 48.21
C LEU A 190 35.66 5.80 47.09
N ASN A 191 36.23 6.97 47.38
CA ASN A 191 36.53 7.98 46.36
C ASN A 191 37.60 7.50 45.37
N GLY A 192 38.60 6.75 45.83
CA GLY A 192 39.58 6.08 44.96
C GLY A 192 38.90 5.09 44.03
N GLN A 193 38.09 4.18 44.58
CA GLN A 193 37.33 3.18 43.81
C GLN A 193 36.37 3.83 42.80
N LEU A 194 35.70 4.93 43.19
CA LEU A 194 34.82 5.69 42.29
C LEU A 194 35.60 6.32 41.13
N LYS A 195 36.81 6.84 41.40
CA LYS A 195 37.68 7.43 40.38
C LYS A 195 38.16 6.37 39.39
N ASP A 196 38.56 5.20 39.87
CA ASP A 196 38.99 4.09 39.03
C ASP A 196 37.83 3.52 38.19
N ALA A 197 36.64 3.37 38.78
CA ALA A 197 35.45 2.95 38.06
C ALA A 197 35.04 3.93 36.94
N ARG A 198 35.13 5.24 37.20
CA ARG A 198 34.91 6.27 36.17
C ARG A 198 35.94 6.19 35.05
N ALA A 199 37.22 6.00 35.38
CA ALA A 199 38.26 5.84 34.38
C ALA A 199 38.04 4.61 33.49
N GLU A 200 37.63 3.47 34.07
CA GLU A 200 37.32 2.27 33.28
C GLU A 200 36.06 2.46 32.42
N THR A 201 35.05 3.18 32.93
CA THR A 201 33.83 3.49 32.16
C THR A 201 34.15 4.34 30.93
N GLU A 202 34.98 5.37 31.07
CA GLU A 202 35.45 6.19 29.94
C GLU A 202 36.32 5.40 28.96
N ARG A 203 37.14 4.45 29.45
CA ARG A 203 37.91 3.54 28.59
C ARG A 203 37.01 2.64 27.74
N VAL A 204 36.02 1.98 28.37
CA VAL A 204 35.05 1.14 27.66
C VAL A 204 34.23 1.96 26.67
N ARG A 205 33.83 3.18 27.04
CA ARG A 205 33.13 4.10 26.13
C ARG A 205 33.97 4.46 24.92
N ALA A 206 35.26 4.75 25.10
CA ALA A 206 36.17 5.05 24.00
C ALA A 206 36.34 3.85 23.05
N ASP A 207 36.51 2.64 23.61
CA ASP A 207 36.63 1.41 22.82
C ASP A 207 35.35 1.11 22.03
N LEU A 208 34.17 1.33 22.63
CA LEU A 208 32.87 1.17 21.95
C LEU A 208 32.70 2.15 20.79
N MET A 209 33.09 3.42 20.98
CA MET A 209 33.04 4.43 19.92
C MET A 209 34.01 4.10 18.79
N ALA A 210 35.20 3.60 19.09
CA ALA A 210 36.17 3.17 18.09
C ALA A 210 35.68 1.95 17.28
N ALA A 211 35.01 0.99 17.94
CA ALA A 211 34.38 -0.15 17.26
C ALA A 211 33.24 0.30 16.35
N SER A 212 32.35 1.18 16.84
CA SER A 212 31.26 1.76 16.07
C SER A 212 31.76 2.53 14.84
N GLU A 213 32.81 3.34 14.98
CA GLU A 213 33.40 4.07 13.86
C GLU A 213 34.00 3.13 12.81
N LYS A 214 34.62 2.02 13.24
CA LYS A 214 35.15 1.00 12.33
C LYS A 214 34.04 0.32 11.54
N ASP A 215 32.90 0.01 12.16
CA ASP A 215 31.76 -0.60 11.47
C ASP A 215 31.06 0.40 10.55
N ALA A 216 30.96 1.68 10.93
CA ALA A 216 30.48 2.74 10.05
C ALA A 216 31.35 2.88 8.78
N ARG A 217 32.68 2.79 8.91
CA ARG A 217 33.59 2.80 7.75
C ARG A 217 33.39 1.59 6.83
N ARG A 218 33.21 0.39 7.39
CA ARG A 218 32.92 -0.83 6.61
C ARG A 218 31.62 -0.71 5.82
N LEU A 219 30.56 -0.23 6.46
CA LEU A 219 29.27 -0.01 5.79
C LEU A 219 29.39 1.03 4.67
N GLN A 220 30.18 2.08 4.87
CA GLN A 220 30.44 3.08 3.83
C GLN A 220 31.19 2.48 2.63
N GLU A 221 32.21 1.64 2.88
CA GLU A 221 32.95 0.93 1.83
C GLU A 221 32.03 -0.01 1.03
N ASP A 222 31.13 -0.72 1.70
CA ASP A 222 30.13 -1.60 1.04
C ASP A 222 29.13 -0.78 0.20
N LEU A 223 28.64 0.35 0.71
CA LEU A 223 27.76 1.25 -0.05
C LEU A 223 28.44 1.78 -1.33
N ASP A 224 29.70 2.19 -1.23
CA ASP A 224 30.46 2.65 -2.39
C ASP A 224 30.71 1.52 -3.40
N LYS A 225 30.91 0.29 -2.92
CA LYS A 225 30.99 -0.91 -3.78
C LYS A 225 29.68 -1.16 -4.52
N TYR A 226 28.53 -1.08 -3.85
CA TYR A 226 27.22 -1.22 -4.49
C TYR A 226 26.94 -0.11 -5.51
N ARG A 227 27.31 1.14 -5.21
CA ARG A 227 27.17 2.25 -6.16
C ARG A 227 27.95 1.99 -7.45
N ARG A 228 29.20 1.54 -7.35
CA ARG A 228 30.01 1.17 -8.53
C ARG A 228 29.42 0.02 -9.33
N LEU A 229 28.88 -1.01 -8.67
CA LEU A 229 28.21 -2.12 -9.35
C LEU A 229 26.96 -1.65 -10.10
N ASN A 230 26.18 -0.74 -9.51
CA ASN A 230 24.99 -0.19 -10.15
C ASN A 230 25.35 0.69 -11.36
N GLU A 231 26.41 1.50 -11.25
CA GLU A 231 26.95 2.26 -12.38
C GLU A 231 27.44 1.35 -13.51
N GLN A 232 28.10 0.23 -13.19
CA GLN A 232 28.51 -0.77 -14.17
C GLN A 232 27.30 -1.44 -14.84
N LEU A 233 26.27 -1.78 -14.08
CA LEU A 233 25.04 -2.36 -14.62
C LEU A 233 24.32 -1.37 -15.54
N ALA A 234 24.20 -0.10 -15.14
CA ALA A 234 23.61 0.94 -15.97
C ALA A 234 24.38 1.14 -17.28
N ALA A 235 25.72 1.12 -17.22
CA ALA A 235 26.56 1.19 -18.41
C ALA A 235 26.38 -0.03 -19.33
N GLU A 236 26.27 -1.24 -18.76
CA GLU A 236 26.05 -2.45 -19.56
C GLU A 236 24.64 -2.49 -20.15
N VAL A 237 23.61 -2.04 -19.42
CA VAL A 237 22.24 -1.86 -19.96
C VAL A 237 22.24 -0.87 -21.11
N SER A 238 22.93 0.27 -20.97
CA SER A 238 23.07 1.23 -22.07
C SER A 238 23.77 0.61 -23.29
N ARG A 239 24.84 -0.16 -23.06
CA ARG A 239 25.58 -0.84 -24.12
C ARG A 239 24.74 -1.92 -24.81
N LEU A 240 23.93 -2.66 -24.06
CA LEU A 240 23.02 -3.66 -24.59
C LEU A 240 21.91 -2.98 -25.42
N ASN A 241 21.36 -1.86 -24.95
CA ASN A 241 20.41 -1.05 -25.72
C ASN A 241 21.03 -0.58 -27.05
N ASP A 242 22.26 -0.05 -27.04
CA ASP A 242 22.97 0.37 -28.25
C ASP A 242 23.24 -0.80 -29.21
N ARG A 243 23.61 -1.97 -28.66
CA ARG A 243 24.02 -3.15 -29.44
C ARG A 243 22.84 -3.88 -30.06
N PHE A 244 21.80 -4.10 -29.29
CA PHE A 244 20.63 -4.84 -29.73
C PHE A 244 19.66 -3.95 -30.49
N GLY A 245 19.88 -2.64 -30.48
CA GLY A 245 18.92 -1.68 -31.00
C GLY A 245 17.54 -2.06 -30.50
N VAL A 246 17.42 -2.33 -29.19
CA VAL A 246 16.12 -2.59 -28.55
C VAL A 246 15.22 -1.53 -29.13
N VAL A 247 14.31 -2.01 -29.99
CA VAL A 247 13.56 -1.24 -30.99
C VAL A 247 13.37 0.13 -30.41
N GLY A 248 14.10 1.09 -30.96
CA GLY A 248 14.27 2.41 -30.37
C GLY A 248 12.93 2.83 -29.80
N GLU A 249 12.95 3.30 -28.56
CA GLU A 249 11.82 3.95 -27.95
C GLU A 249 11.00 4.61 -29.04
N THR A 250 9.70 4.35 -29.01
CA THR A 250 8.64 5.00 -29.78
C THR A 250 8.60 6.52 -29.55
N ASN A 251 9.75 7.18 -29.38
CA ASN A 251 10.00 8.60 -29.28
C ASN A 251 9.60 9.33 -30.57
N ASP A 252 9.54 8.63 -31.70
CA ASP A 252 8.94 9.17 -32.94
C ASP A 252 7.43 8.98 -33.01
N ILE A 253 6.82 8.21 -32.11
CA ILE A 253 5.36 8.08 -32.05
C ILE A 253 4.83 9.23 -31.17
N PRO A 254 4.09 10.18 -31.74
CA PRO A 254 3.50 11.27 -30.97
C PRO A 254 2.69 10.72 -29.79
N GLY A 255 2.83 11.35 -28.61
CA GLY A 255 2.21 10.85 -27.37
C GLY A 255 0.69 10.64 -27.47
N TRP A 256 0.02 11.36 -28.36
CA TRP A 256 -1.42 11.21 -28.62
C TRP A 256 -1.79 9.89 -29.32
N MET A 257 -0.87 9.27 -30.08
CA MET A 257 -1.11 8.00 -30.76
C MET A 257 -0.97 6.79 -29.82
N LYS A 258 -0.13 6.91 -28.77
CA LYS A 258 0.17 5.80 -27.86
C LYS A 258 -1.06 5.07 -27.30
N PRO A 259 -2.16 5.75 -26.90
CA PRO A 259 -3.37 5.08 -26.43
C PRO A 259 -4.05 4.20 -27.48
N TYR A 260 -3.86 4.49 -28.77
CA TYR A 260 -4.52 3.80 -29.89
C TYR A 260 -3.70 2.62 -30.43
N ILE A 261 -2.40 2.57 -30.12
CA ILE A 261 -1.54 1.44 -30.48
C ILE A 261 -1.95 0.24 -29.64
N GLY A 262 -2.22 -0.88 -30.31
CA GLY A 262 -2.70 -2.12 -29.68
C GLY A 262 -4.22 -2.21 -29.60
N GLN A 263 -4.95 -1.10 -29.75
CA GLN A 263 -6.41 -1.13 -29.74
C GLN A 263 -6.96 -1.73 -31.02
N ARG A 264 -7.84 -2.72 -30.88
CA ARG A 264 -8.49 -3.36 -32.03
C ARG A 264 -9.63 -2.51 -32.61
N ARG A 265 -10.30 -1.74 -31.75
CA ARG A 265 -11.44 -0.89 -32.10
C ARG A 265 -11.17 0.56 -31.74
N ILE A 266 -11.76 1.48 -32.48
CA ILE A 266 -11.67 2.92 -32.25
C ILE A 266 -13.03 3.57 -32.55
N ALA A 267 -13.40 4.58 -31.76
CA ALA A 267 -14.67 5.28 -31.90
C ALA A 267 -14.71 6.14 -33.16
N PHE A 268 -15.88 6.21 -33.81
CA PHE A 268 -16.08 7.02 -35.03
C PHE A 268 -15.70 8.47 -34.81
N TRP A 269 -16.03 9.03 -33.65
CA TRP A 269 -15.67 10.40 -33.31
C TRP A 269 -14.14 10.61 -33.24
N ASP A 270 -13.40 9.66 -32.66
CA ASP A 270 -11.94 9.71 -32.61
C ASP A 270 -11.32 9.52 -33.98
N ILE A 271 -11.85 8.62 -34.82
CA ILE A 271 -11.44 8.48 -36.22
C ILE A 271 -11.62 9.82 -36.96
N SER A 272 -12.79 10.45 -36.80
CA SER A 272 -13.13 11.70 -37.47
C SER A 272 -12.19 12.84 -37.09
N LYS A 273 -11.86 12.96 -35.80
CA LYS A 273 -10.86 13.92 -35.31
C LYS A 273 -9.48 13.65 -35.93
N ILE A 274 -9.03 12.40 -35.93
CA ILE A 274 -7.72 12.02 -36.48
C ILE A 274 -7.65 12.37 -37.98
N LEU A 275 -8.70 12.09 -38.75
CA LEU A 275 -8.76 12.42 -40.18
C LEU A 275 -8.82 13.93 -40.44
N ALA A 276 -9.45 14.71 -39.56
CA ALA A 276 -9.43 16.17 -39.59
C ALA A 276 -8.10 16.80 -39.10
N GLY A 277 -7.11 15.97 -38.72
CA GLY A 277 -5.81 16.40 -38.21
C GLY A 277 -5.84 16.92 -36.77
N ILE A 278 -6.85 16.52 -35.98
CA ILE A 278 -7.10 16.96 -34.61
C ILE A 278 -6.75 15.85 -33.63
N LEU A 279 -6.13 16.20 -32.50
CA LEU A 279 -5.79 15.25 -31.47
C LEU A 279 -7.04 14.82 -30.68
N PRO A 280 -7.36 13.52 -30.57
CA PRO A 280 -8.61 13.04 -29.97
C PRO A 280 -8.91 13.53 -28.54
N LYS A 281 -7.85 13.66 -27.72
CA LYS A 281 -7.92 14.07 -26.31
C LYS A 281 -7.76 15.57 -26.08
N GLN A 282 -7.50 16.36 -27.11
CA GLN A 282 -7.65 17.80 -26.95
C GLN A 282 -9.15 18.08 -26.81
N VAL A 283 -9.51 18.84 -25.79
CA VAL A 283 -10.83 19.46 -25.66
C VAL A 283 -10.66 20.89 -26.16
N PRO A 284 -10.85 21.17 -27.46
CA PRO A 284 -10.73 22.53 -27.92
C PRO A 284 -12.11 23.16 -27.98
N VAL A 285 -12.09 24.47 -27.76
CA VAL A 285 -13.02 25.37 -28.44
C VAL A 285 -12.62 25.31 -29.91
N PHE A 286 -13.32 24.50 -30.70
CA PHE A 286 -13.12 24.47 -32.15
C PHE A 286 -13.67 25.76 -32.77
N ASP A 287 -13.07 26.22 -33.86
CA ASP A 287 -13.80 27.15 -34.74
C ASP A 287 -14.92 26.38 -35.46
N SER A 288 -15.93 27.11 -35.96
CA SER A 288 -17.08 26.50 -36.65
C SER A 288 -16.67 25.63 -37.83
N ASP A 289 -15.54 25.94 -38.45
CA ASP A 289 -15.07 25.32 -39.68
C ASP A 289 -14.46 23.95 -39.37
N LYS A 290 -13.68 23.81 -38.28
CA LYS A 290 -13.16 22.51 -37.82
C LYS A 290 -14.23 21.60 -37.27
N ASP A 291 -15.23 22.14 -36.58
CA ASP A 291 -16.40 21.36 -36.17
C ASP A 291 -17.17 20.80 -37.36
N GLN A 292 -17.32 21.60 -38.41
CA GLN A 292 -17.96 21.17 -39.66
C GLN A 292 -17.14 20.09 -40.36
N GLU A 293 -15.81 20.23 -40.45
CA GLU A 293 -14.91 19.22 -41.03
C GLU A 293 -14.99 17.88 -40.27
N ILE A 294 -14.99 17.89 -38.93
CA ILE A 294 -15.15 16.66 -38.13
C ILE A 294 -16.50 15.99 -38.43
N ARG A 295 -17.58 16.77 -38.53
CA ARG A 295 -18.93 16.24 -38.83
C ARG A 295 -19.02 15.63 -40.22
N GLU A 296 -18.32 16.20 -41.21
CA GLU A 296 -18.25 15.65 -42.56
C GLU A 296 -17.52 14.31 -42.58
N TRP A 297 -16.41 14.19 -41.85
CA TRP A 297 -15.73 12.90 -41.68
C TRP A 297 -16.60 11.88 -40.96
N TYR A 298 -17.32 12.30 -39.92
CA TYR A 298 -18.22 11.42 -39.19
C TYR A 298 -19.36 10.90 -40.09
N ALA A 299 -19.99 11.77 -40.86
CA ALA A 299 -21.02 11.39 -41.83
C ALA A 299 -20.48 10.42 -42.90
N ALA A 300 -19.25 10.63 -43.37
CA ALA A 300 -18.59 9.73 -44.32
C ALA A 300 -18.31 8.33 -43.73
N LEU A 301 -18.03 8.24 -42.41
CA LEU A 301 -17.90 6.95 -41.72
C LEU A 301 -19.25 6.25 -41.54
N GLU A 302 -20.33 6.99 -41.25
CA GLU A 302 -21.69 6.42 -41.19
C GLU A 302 -22.15 5.89 -42.56
N GLU A 303 -21.86 6.60 -43.65
CA GLU A 303 -22.11 6.14 -45.01
C GLU A 303 -21.29 4.87 -45.31
N ALA A 304 -19.99 4.86 -44.96
CA ALA A 304 -19.13 3.70 -45.15
C ALA A 304 -19.56 2.47 -44.34
N ASP A 305 -20.12 2.65 -43.15
CA ASP A 305 -20.75 1.59 -42.37
C ASP A 305 -22.03 1.07 -43.05
N THR A 306 -22.89 1.99 -43.50
CA THR A 306 -24.14 1.66 -44.23
C THR A 306 -23.86 0.86 -45.50
N ASP A 307 -22.79 1.19 -46.20
CA ASP A 307 -22.32 0.49 -47.40
C ASP A 307 -21.56 -0.82 -47.09
N GLY A 308 -21.30 -1.13 -45.82
CA GLY A 308 -20.58 -2.31 -45.36
C GLY A 308 -19.07 -2.26 -45.59
N GLU A 309 -18.49 -1.09 -45.90
CA GLU A 309 -17.05 -0.93 -46.12
C GLU A 309 -16.23 -1.02 -44.82
N LEU A 310 -16.84 -0.70 -43.67
CA LEU A 310 -16.19 -0.76 -42.35
C LEU A 310 -16.36 -2.11 -41.62
N GLY A 311 -17.04 -3.09 -42.24
CA GLY A 311 -17.30 -4.40 -41.65
C GLY A 311 -18.22 -4.34 -40.43
N GLU A 312 -17.96 -5.17 -39.40
CA GLU A 312 -18.80 -5.22 -38.20
C GLU A 312 -18.50 -4.06 -37.24
N VAL A 313 -19.36 -3.03 -37.30
CA VAL A 313 -19.37 -1.90 -36.37
C VAL A 313 -20.20 -2.24 -35.14
N MET A 314 -19.62 -2.00 -33.96
CA MET A 314 -20.33 -2.19 -32.70
C MET A 314 -21.03 -0.87 -32.33
N TRP A 315 -22.35 -0.93 -32.24
CA TRP A 315 -23.20 0.18 -31.84
C TRP A 315 -23.27 0.27 -30.32
N SER A 316 -22.89 1.41 -29.76
CA SER A 316 -22.87 1.64 -28.30
C SER A 316 -24.21 2.14 -27.74
N GLY A 317 -25.19 2.44 -28.60
CA GLY A 317 -26.43 3.12 -28.22
C GLY A 317 -26.28 4.61 -27.91
N ILE A 318 -25.05 5.10 -27.76
CA ILE A 318 -24.72 6.51 -27.56
C ILE A 318 -24.33 7.12 -28.91
N LYS A 319 -25.00 8.21 -29.29
CA LYS A 319 -24.71 8.91 -30.55
C LYS A 319 -23.26 9.42 -30.53
N GLY A 320 -22.42 8.92 -31.45
CA GLY A 320 -21.01 9.28 -31.56
C GLY A 320 -20.03 8.15 -31.22
N ASP A 321 -20.48 7.12 -30.52
CA ASP A 321 -19.62 6.10 -29.90
C ASP A 321 -19.62 4.76 -30.65
N ASN A 322 -20.02 4.76 -31.93
CA ASN A 322 -19.88 3.58 -32.78
C ASN A 322 -18.41 3.18 -32.88
N LEU A 323 -18.11 1.89 -32.69
CA LEU A 323 -16.74 1.38 -32.65
C LEU A 323 -16.43 0.57 -33.92
N ALA A 324 -15.55 1.08 -34.78
CA ALA A 324 -15.02 0.35 -35.93
C ALA A 324 -13.73 -0.41 -35.58
N LEU A 325 -13.49 -1.53 -36.27
CA LEU A 325 -12.20 -2.21 -36.22
C LEU A 325 -11.13 -1.36 -36.92
N GLN A 326 -10.00 -1.09 -36.26
CA GLN A 326 -8.92 -0.27 -36.81
C GLN A 326 -8.39 -0.79 -38.17
N ALA A 327 -8.37 -2.12 -38.36
CA ALA A 327 -7.97 -2.73 -39.63
C ALA A 327 -8.89 -2.31 -40.79
N ASN A 328 -10.20 -2.26 -40.55
CA ASN A 328 -11.19 -1.89 -41.56
C ASN A 328 -11.13 -0.39 -41.85
N VAL A 329 -10.94 0.45 -40.82
CA VAL A 329 -10.70 1.89 -40.97
C VAL A 329 -9.46 2.14 -41.83
N ARG A 330 -8.35 1.45 -41.55
CA ARG A 330 -7.12 1.56 -42.34
C ARG A 330 -7.34 1.17 -43.80
N HIS A 331 -8.06 0.06 -44.04
CA HIS A 331 -8.39 -0.39 -45.40
C HIS A 331 -9.25 0.63 -46.14
N TRP A 332 -10.28 1.17 -45.48
CA TRP A 332 -11.17 2.20 -46.01
C TRP A 332 -10.41 3.49 -46.35
N CYS A 333 -9.55 3.98 -45.45
CA CYS A 333 -8.69 5.13 -45.69
C CYS A 333 -7.76 4.88 -46.90
N ALA A 334 -7.11 3.71 -46.97
CA ALA A 334 -6.21 3.36 -48.06
C ALA A 334 -6.93 3.31 -49.42
N LYS A 335 -8.15 2.73 -49.47
CA LYS A 335 -8.98 2.67 -50.68
C LYS A 335 -9.35 4.06 -51.22
N ARG A 336 -9.51 5.04 -50.33
CA ARG A 336 -9.85 6.44 -50.68
C ARG A 336 -8.65 7.37 -50.78
N GLY A 337 -7.43 6.87 -50.56
CA GLY A 337 -6.20 7.66 -50.63
C GLY A 337 -5.97 8.57 -49.43
N TYR A 338 -6.61 8.29 -48.28
CA TYR A 338 -6.41 9.04 -47.04
C TYR A 338 -5.31 8.39 -46.20
N PRO A 339 -4.35 9.17 -45.65
CA PRO A 339 -3.34 8.64 -44.76
C PRO A 339 -3.95 8.29 -43.40
N TRP A 340 -3.76 7.06 -42.94
CA TRP A 340 -4.12 6.65 -41.58
C TRP A 340 -2.87 6.67 -40.69
N PRO A 341 -2.79 7.56 -39.69
CA PRO A 341 -1.52 7.86 -39.01
C PRO A 341 -1.19 6.90 -37.87
N ILE A 342 -2.16 6.12 -37.36
CA ILE A 342 -1.89 5.12 -36.31
C ILE A 342 -1.21 3.91 -36.97
N PRO A 343 -0.04 3.44 -36.49
CA PRO A 343 0.64 2.27 -37.05
C PRO A 343 -0.12 0.96 -36.76
N ASP A 344 0.16 -0.10 -37.51
CA ASP A 344 -0.44 -1.40 -37.25
C ASP A 344 0.12 -1.95 -35.91
N PRO A 345 -0.72 -2.33 -34.93
CA PRO A 345 -0.25 -2.85 -33.65
C PRO A 345 0.64 -4.09 -33.76
N ASN A 346 0.52 -4.84 -34.86
CA ASN A 346 1.45 -5.87 -35.24
C ASN A 346 1.32 -6.02 -36.76
N PRO A 347 2.23 -5.45 -37.58
CA PRO A 347 2.22 -5.76 -38.99
C PRO A 347 2.34 -7.27 -39.10
N LEU A 348 1.25 -7.93 -39.54
CA LEU A 348 1.32 -9.35 -39.80
C LEU A 348 2.42 -9.55 -40.83
N PRO A 349 3.29 -10.56 -40.66
CA PRO A 349 4.29 -10.88 -41.65
C PRO A 349 3.61 -10.99 -43.01
N THR A 350 4.10 -10.19 -43.96
CA THR A 350 3.46 -9.99 -45.26
C THR A 350 3.65 -11.22 -46.15
N THR A 351 4.58 -12.10 -45.76
CA THR A 351 4.94 -13.33 -46.45
C THR A 351 5.08 -14.48 -45.45
N ASP A 352 4.84 -15.70 -45.91
CA ASP A 352 5.05 -16.92 -45.11
C ASP A 352 6.50 -17.06 -44.62
N SER A 353 7.47 -16.52 -45.37
CA SER A 353 8.88 -16.51 -44.97
C SER A 353 9.16 -15.57 -43.79
N GLU A 354 8.53 -14.39 -43.76
CA GLU A 354 8.63 -13.47 -42.62
C GLU A 354 7.95 -14.08 -41.39
N ALA A 355 6.83 -14.78 -41.58
CA ALA A 355 6.11 -15.44 -40.49
C ALA A 355 6.93 -16.56 -39.86
N LEU A 356 7.60 -17.37 -40.68
CA LEU A 356 8.47 -18.44 -40.21
C LEU A 356 9.70 -17.90 -39.48
N ALA A 357 10.32 -16.83 -39.99
CA ALA A 357 11.46 -16.18 -39.34
C ALA A 357 11.08 -15.62 -37.95
N GLU A 358 9.91 -14.99 -37.83
CA GLU A 358 9.42 -14.46 -36.56
C GLU A 358 9.09 -15.58 -35.57
N ILE A 359 8.48 -16.68 -36.05
CA ILE A 359 8.22 -17.85 -35.20
C ILE A 359 9.53 -18.47 -34.69
N GLU A 360 10.57 -18.56 -35.53
CA GLU A 360 11.88 -19.05 -35.12
C GLU A 360 12.55 -18.13 -34.11
N HIS A 361 12.46 -16.81 -34.32
CA HIS A 361 12.95 -15.80 -33.39
C HIS A 361 12.26 -15.91 -32.02
N LEU A 362 10.93 -15.89 -31.98
CA LEU A 362 10.15 -16.01 -30.75
C LEU A 362 10.40 -17.34 -30.02
N LYS A 363 10.61 -18.44 -30.76
CA LYS A 363 10.99 -19.72 -30.14
C LYS A 363 12.36 -19.68 -29.49
N ALA A 364 13.34 -19.03 -30.12
CA ALA A 364 14.67 -18.86 -29.56
C ALA A 364 14.64 -17.99 -28.29
N GLU A 365 13.85 -16.91 -28.30
CA GLU A 365 13.67 -16.03 -27.16
C GLU A 365 12.98 -16.74 -25.98
N VAL A 366 11.90 -17.48 -26.24
CA VAL A 366 11.24 -18.30 -25.19
C VAL A 366 12.19 -19.35 -24.62
N ALA A 367 13.07 -19.93 -25.44
CA ALA A 367 14.07 -20.87 -24.95
C ALA A 367 15.11 -20.16 -24.05
N GLY A 368 15.56 -18.96 -24.42
CA GLY A 368 16.45 -18.13 -23.61
C GLY A 368 15.84 -17.75 -22.27
N LEU A 369 14.62 -17.19 -22.28
CA LEU A 369 13.90 -16.80 -21.06
C LEU A 369 13.62 -17.99 -20.14
N LYS A 370 13.36 -19.18 -20.68
CA LYS A 370 13.23 -20.41 -19.88
C LYS A 370 14.56 -20.81 -19.22
N ALA A 371 15.68 -20.63 -19.91
CA ALA A 371 17.00 -20.90 -19.34
C ALA A 371 17.30 -19.91 -18.20
N GLU A 372 17.07 -18.62 -18.42
CA GLU A 372 17.23 -17.57 -17.39
C GLU A 372 16.32 -17.81 -16.19
N LEU A 373 15.05 -18.19 -16.41
CA LEU A 373 14.12 -18.51 -15.33
C LEU A 373 14.60 -19.74 -14.52
N THR A 374 15.21 -20.72 -15.18
CA THR A 374 15.75 -21.90 -14.51
C THR A 374 16.98 -21.55 -13.69
N GLU A 375 17.90 -20.76 -14.24
CA GLU A 375 19.08 -20.26 -13.54
C GLU A 375 18.71 -19.36 -12.35
N ALA A 376 17.72 -18.48 -12.52
CA ALA A 376 17.20 -17.64 -11.44
C ALA A 376 16.52 -18.47 -10.34
N LYS A 377 15.78 -19.53 -10.71
CA LYS A 377 15.19 -20.46 -9.74
C LYS A 377 16.24 -21.27 -9.01
N ASP A 378 17.28 -21.73 -9.69
CA ASP A 378 18.38 -22.47 -9.07
C ASP A 378 19.22 -21.55 -8.16
N GLY A 379 19.37 -20.27 -8.53
CA GLY A 379 19.98 -19.25 -7.68
C GLY A 379 19.12 -18.88 -6.46
N ALA A 380 17.79 -18.85 -6.62
CA ALA A 380 16.83 -18.54 -5.55
C ALA A 380 16.50 -19.74 -4.64
N ALA A 381 16.79 -20.98 -5.08
CA ALA A 381 16.59 -22.19 -4.28
C ALA A 381 17.39 -22.22 -2.97
N PHE A 382 18.40 -21.35 -2.82
CA PHE A 382 19.13 -21.16 -1.56
C PHE A 382 18.43 -20.23 -0.55
N ALA A 383 17.38 -19.51 -0.96
CA ALA A 383 16.70 -18.50 -0.13
C ALA A 383 15.21 -18.79 0.10
N ASP A 384 14.73 -19.97 -0.27
CA ASP A 384 13.33 -20.34 -0.01
C ASP A 384 13.17 -20.93 1.40
N HIS A 385 12.62 -20.10 2.28
CA HIS A 385 12.26 -20.43 3.66
C HIS A 385 11.34 -21.66 3.81
N GLU A 386 10.55 -22.02 2.79
CA GLU A 386 9.62 -23.15 2.85
C GLU A 386 10.35 -24.51 2.81
N ASN A 387 11.59 -24.53 2.31
CA ASN A 387 12.43 -25.74 2.24
C ASN A 387 13.56 -25.75 3.27
N TRP A 388 13.60 -24.79 4.19
CA TRP A 388 14.60 -24.83 5.25
C TRP A 388 14.32 -26.03 6.17
N PRO A 389 15.35 -26.79 6.57
CA PRO A 389 15.16 -27.85 7.55
C PRO A 389 14.48 -27.25 8.78
N TYR A 390 13.46 -27.93 9.32
CA TYR A 390 12.68 -27.49 10.48
C TYR A 390 13.55 -26.94 11.64
N GLU A 391 14.74 -27.51 11.84
CA GLU A 391 15.69 -27.07 12.86
C GLU A 391 16.33 -25.70 12.59
N LEU A 392 16.47 -25.28 11.33
CA LEU A 392 17.03 -23.98 10.93
C LEU A 392 16.04 -22.83 11.15
N ASP A 393 14.77 -23.04 10.82
CA ASP A 393 13.71 -22.05 11.11
C ASP A 393 13.58 -21.82 12.62
N LEU A 394 13.56 -22.91 13.40
CA LEU A 394 13.61 -22.84 14.85
C LEU A 394 14.88 -22.15 15.37
N ALA A 395 16.03 -22.33 14.70
CA ALA A 395 17.27 -21.66 15.05
C ALA A 395 17.14 -20.14 14.87
N MET A 396 16.53 -19.68 13.77
CA MET A 396 16.32 -18.27 13.48
C MET A 396 15.31 -17.61 14.44
N ILE A 397 14.22 -18.30 14.78
CA ILE A 397 13.24 -17.81 15.76
C ILE A 397 13.86 -17.70 17.15
N ALA A 398 14.55 -18.76 17.60
CA ALA A 398 15.23 -18.74 18.90
C ALA A 398 16.35 -17.70 18.95
N TRP A 399 17.04 -17.45 17.82
CA TRP A 399 18.06 -16.43 17.69
C TRP A 399 17.48 -15.02 17.84
N ARG A 400 16.37 -14.71 17.16
CA ARG A 400 15.66 -13.42 17.31
C ARG A 400 15.20 -13.20 18.75
N ALA A 401 14.62 -14.21 19.39
CA ALA A 401 14.22 -14.15 20.79
C ALA A 401 15.42 -13.90 21.73
N ALA A 402 16.56 -14.52 21.43
CA ALA A 402 17.80 -14.29 22.17
C ALA A 402 18.33 -12.87 21.98
N LEU A 403 18.31 -12.30 20.77
CA LEU A 403 18.75 -10.92 20.55
C LEU A 403 17.87 -9.91 21.30
N SER A 404 16.54 -10.08 21.28
CA SER A 404 15.63 -9.20 22.00
C SER A 404 15.72 -9.33 23.52
N GLY A 405 16.15 -10.48 24.05
CA GLY A 405 16.24 -10.75 25.48
C GLY A 405 17.66 -10.68 26.08
N ALA A 406 18.71 -10.79 25.28
CA ALA A 406 20.10 -10.84 25.74
C ALA A 406 20.60 -9.48 26.26
N GLU A 407 20.03 -8.36 25.81
CA GLU A 407 20.33 -7.05 26.40
C GLU A 407 19.85 -6.94 27.85
N GLN A 408 18.86 -7.74 28.26
CA GLN A 408 18.25 -7.70 29.59
C GLN A 408 18.83 -8.74 30.55
N ALA A 409 19.43 -9.81 30.04
CA ALA A 409 19.98 -10.89 30.83
C ALA A 409 21.47 -11.03 30.53
N ALA A 410 22.34 -10.90 31.54
CA ALA A 410 23.80 -11.08 31.45
C ALA A 410 24.25 -12.52 31.10
N LYS A 411 23.42 -13.30 30.39
CA LYS A 411 23.63 -14.67 29.95
C LYS A 411 24.21 -14.69 28.54
N LYS A 412 25.01 -15.70 28.23
CA LYS A 412 25.50 -15.93 26.86
C LYS A 412 24.32 -16.30 25.93
N PRO A 413 24.30 -15.85 24.66
CA PRO A 413 23.20 -16.11 23.72
C PRO A 413 22.86 -17.59 23.54
N LYS A 414 23.86 -18.48 23.47
CA LYS A 414 23.62 -19.93 23.42
C LYS A 414 22.83 -20.44 24.63
N VAL A 415 23.14 -19.97 25.84
CA VAL A 415 22.45 -20.36 27.08
C VAL A 415 21.01 -19.85 27.05
N TYR A 416 20.81 -18.61 26.60
CA TYR A 416 19.48 -18.04 26.45
C TYR A 416 18.63 -18.83 25.43
N MET A 417 19.19 -19.15 24.26
CA MET A 417 18.51 -19.96 23.26
C MET A 417 18.14 -21.35 23.78
N LEU A 418 19.03 -22.00 24.54
CA LEU A 418 18.72 -23.30 25.14
C LEU A 418 17.54 -23.21 26.11
N GLU A 419 17.52 -22.21 27.00
CA GLU A 419 16.40 -21.98 27.93
C GLU A 419 15.10 -21.67 27.18
N TRP A 420 15.18 -20.86 26.12
CA TRP A 420 14.02 -20.50 25.31
C TRP A 420 13.47 -21.70 24.52
N LEU A 421 14.34 -22.53 23.92
CA LEU A 421 13.96 -23.74 23.20
C LEU A 421 13.40 -24.81 24.15
N GLU A 422 13.95 -24.96 25.36
CA GLU A 422 13.39 -25.81 26.41
C GLU A 422 11.96 -25.37 26.76
N LYS A 423 11.78 -24.07 27.02
CA LYS A 423 10.49 -23.50 27.44
C LYS A 423 9.41 -23.62 26.36
N ASN A 424 9.74 -23.34 25.10
CA ASN A 424 8.75 -23.24 24.03
C ASN A 424 8.60 -24.54 23.20
N TYR A 425 9.64 -25.38 23.16
CA TYR A 425 9.69 -26.57 22.30
C TYR A 425 10.15 -27.84 23.01
N GLY A 426 10.26 -27.86 24.34
CA GLY A 426 10.88 -28.98 25.05
C GLY A 426 10.16 -30.32 24.96
N VAL A 427 8.88 -30.33 24.60
CA VAL A 427 8.12 -31.56 24.30
C VAL A 427 8.44 -32.10 22.90
N LYS A 428 8.78 -31.21 21.96
CA LYS A 428 9.00 -31.54 20.54
C LYS A 428 10.46 -31.81 20.19
N LEU A 429 11.40 -31.20 20.92
CA LEU A 429 12.83 -31.29 20.66
C LEU A 429 13.52 -32.01 21.81
N ASN A 430 14.32 -33.03 21.49
CA ASN A 430 15.17 -33.65 22.49
C ASN A 430 16.37 -32.74 22.85
N PRO A 431 17.07 -32.99 23.99
CA PRO A 431 18.19 -32.17 24.42
C PRO A 431 19.30 -32.01 23.37
N THR A 432 19.59 -33.06 22.60
CA THR A 432 20.59 -33.05 21.53
C THR A 432 20.20 -32.12 20.39
N GLN A 433 18.93 -32.14 19.96
CA GLN A 433 18.42 -31.23 18.92
C GLN A 433 18.50 -29.78 19.36
N ARG A 434 18.11 -29.48 20.62
CA ARG A 434 18.20 -28.12 21.16
C ARG A 434 19.64 -27.62 21.22
N ASP A 435 20.60 -28.48 21.58
CA ASP A 435 22.02 -28.11 21.57
C ASP A 435 22.55 -27.87 20.15
N ARG A 436 22.14 -28.68 19.16
CA ARG A 436 22.46 -28.41 17.74
C ARG A 436 21.92 -27.07 17.27
N ILE A 437 20.63 -26.80 17.52
CA ILE A 437 19.97 -25.55 17.14
C ILE A 437 20.66 -24.35 17.81
N ALA A 438 20.91 -24.41 19.11
CA ALA A 438 21.57 -23.33 19.85
C ALA A 438 23.06 -23.14 19.49
N THR A 439 23.66 -24.06 18.74
CA THR A 439 25.06 -23.94 18.28
C THR A 439 25.25 -22.82 17.26
N VAL A 440 24.19 -22.38 16.55
CA VAL A 440 24.27 -21.21 15.65
C VAL A 440 24.59 -19.91 16.39
N ALA A 441 24.33 -19.85 17.71
CA ALA A 441 24.55 -18.69 18.56
C ALA A 441 25.85 -18.74 19.38
N ASN A 442 26.83 -19.53 18.93
CA ASN A 442 28.08 -19.71 19.66
C ASN A 442 29.08 -18.60 19.33
N TRP A 443 28.92 -17.42 19.95
CA TRP A 443 29.79 -16.25 19.78
C TRP A 443 31.26 -16.47 20.12
N ASP A 444 31.57 -17.49 20.93
CA ASP A 444 32.94 -17.79 21.38
C ASP A 444 33.76 -18.59 20.34
N LYS A 445 33.14 -19.05 19.23
CA LYS A 445 33.88 -19.67 18.13
C LYS A 445 34.16 -18.62 17.06
N THR A 446 35.45 -18.32 16.86
CA THR A 446 35.97 -17.55 15.72
C THR A 446 35.27 -17.95 14.41
N PRO A 447 34.95 -16.98 13.52
CA PRO A 447 34.21 -17.24 12.29
C PRO A 447 35.00 -18.21 11.38
N GLY A 448 34.50 -19.44 11.23
CA GLY A 448 34.79 -20.39 10.15
C GLY A 448 36.25 -20.83 9.93
N PRO A 449 36.50 -21.89 9.15
CA PRO A 449 37.85 -22.22 8.70
C PRO A 449 38.36 -21.12 7.75
N LYS A 450 39.64 -20.74 7.92
CA LYS A 450 40.37 -19.89 6.97
C LYS A 450 40.59 -20.57 5.63
#